data_AF-A0ABD2IDA5-F1
#
_entry.id   AF-A0ABD2IDA5-F1
#
_cell.length_a   1.000
_cell.length_b   1.000
_cell.length_c   1.000
_cell.angle_alpha   90.00
_cell.angle_beta   90.00
_cell.angle_gamma   90.00
#
_symmetry.space_group_name_H-M   'P 1'
#
loop_
_entity.id
_entity.type
_entity.pdbx_description
1 polymer ?
#
loop_
_entity_poly.entity_id
_entity_poly.type
_entity_poly.pdbx_seq_one_letter_code
_entity_poly.pdbx_strand_id
1 'polypeptide(L)'
;MFLELGIKDYESQLVLQLCDISYSLTKEILVDARSVSEFSGKKQVDRSDVDLAIKTFDEKHSNDRPPKAFVSELAAEKNAQPLHPIRQNYGLRLPNDRFCQLQPNYIYIGDDPNNEGQAVHTEERPRQIGSSKFNAINNFDPESVSNLLMTDKNATQRKRPYTNGEMQKHTQEEDYDDEYD
;
A
#
# COMPACT_ATOMS: atom_id res chain seq x y z
N MET A 1 -2.88 -13.10 -31.35
CA MET A 1 -3.00 -12.58 -29.98
C MET A 1 -2.87 -11.06 -29.91
N PHE A 2 -1.68 -10.44 -29.95
CA PHE A 2 -1.58 -8.98 -29.72
C PHE A 2 -2.33 -8.10 -30.74
N LEU A 3 -2.31 -8.48 -32.02
CA LEU A 3 -3.09 -7.80 -33.08
C LEU A 3 -4.60 -7.87 -32.85
N GLU A 4 -5.09 -8.98 -32.29
CA GLU A 4 -6.51 -9.19 -31.98
C GLU A 4 -6.96 -8.38 -30.76
N LEU A 5 -6.03 -8.15 -29.81
CA LEU A 5 -6.23 -7.28 -28.66
C LEU A 5 -6.06 -5.78 -28.99
N GLY A 6 -5.79 -5.43 -30.24
CA GLY A 6 -5.59 -4.04 -30.68
C GLY A 6 -4.26 -3.42 -30.24
N ILE A 7 -3.32 -4.22 -29.72
CA ILE A 7 -2.01 -3.75 -29.26
C ILE A 7 -1.06 -3.74 -30.46
N LYS A 8 -0.62 -2.54 -30.86
CA LYS A 8 0.24 -2.32 -32.04
C LYS A 8 1.73 -2.20 -31.68
N ASP A 9 2.03 -1.61 -30.53
CA ASP A 9 3.39 -1.41 -30.05
C ASP A 9 3.67 -2.37 -28.90
N TYR A 10 4.61 -3.29 -29.12
CA TYR A 10 5.12 -4.21 -28.11
C TYR A 10 6.60 -4.48 -28.34
N GLU A 11 7.33 -4.77 -27.28
CA GLU A 11 8.72 -5.19 -27.37
C GLU A 11 8.81 -6.62 -27.91
N SER A 12 9.75 -6.89 -28.82
CA SER A 12 9.91 -8.20 -29.46
C SER A 12 10.18 -9.33 -28.46
N GLN A 13 10.81 -9.04 -27.32
CA GLN A 13 11.10 -10.01 -26.26
C GLN A 13 9.85 -10.52 -25.53
N LEU A 14 8.76 -9.73 -25.50
CA LEU A 14 7.53 -10.11 -24.80
C LEU A 14 6.89 -11.37 -25.40
N VAL A 15 7.03 -11.59 -26.71
CA VAL A 15 6.52 -12.79 -27.37
C VAL A 15 7.22 -14.04 -26.85
N LEU A 16 8.53 -13.97 -26.66
CA LEU A 16 9.33 -15.08 -26.14
C LEU A 16 8.97 -15.37 -24.67
N GLN A 17 8.91 -14.31 -23.85
CA GLN A 17 8.53 -14.43 -22.44
C GLN A 17 7.13 -15.03 -22.28
N LEU A 18 6.17 -14.62 -23.12
CA LEU A 18 4.82 -15.17 -23.09
C LEU A 18 4.78 -16.66 -23.47
N CYS A 19 5.58 -17.07 -24.45
CA CYS A 19 5.74 -18.48 -24.80
C CYS A 19 6.34 -19.29 -23.65
N ASP A 20 7.38 -18.78 -23.00
CA ASP A 20 8.03 -19.43 -21.85
C ASP A 20 7.05 -19.60 -20.68
N ILE A 21 6.27 -18.55 -20.39
CA ILE A 21 5.21 -18.59 -19.37
C ILE A 21 4.14 -19.63 -19.76
N SER A 22 3.65 -19.60 -21.01
CA SER A 22 2.62 -20.54 -21.46
C SER A 22 3.08 -22.00 -21.35
N TYR A 23 4.34 -22.27 -21.70
CA TYR A 23 4.95 -23.59 -21.52
C TYR A 23 5.06 -23.97 -20.04
N SER A 24 5.57 -23.07 -19.20
CA SER A 24 5.70 -23.31 -17.76
C SER A 24 4.35 -23.58 -17.09
N LEU A 25 3.31 -22.81 -17.42
CA LEU A 25 1.95 -22.97 -16.90
C LEU A 25 1.34 -24.30 -17.34
N THR A 26 1.45 -24.64 -18.62
CA THR A 26 0.94 -25.92 -19.14
C THR A 26 1.64 -27.09 -18.47
N LYS A 27 2.96 -27.00 -18.27
CA LYS A 27 3.73 -28.01 -17.55
C LYS A 27 3.25 -28.18 -16.12
N GLU A 28 3.02 -27.09 -15.39
CA GLU A 28 2.50 -27.14 -14.01
C GLU A 28 1.14 -27.83 -13.93
N ILE A 29 0.19 -27.45 -14.80
CA ILE A 29 -1.14 -28.07 -14.86
C ILE A 29 -1.05 -29.56 -15.17
N LEU A 30 -0.20 -29.97 -16.12
CA LEU A 30 -0.04 -31.38 -16.48
C LEU A 30 0.63 -32.20 -15.37
N VAL A 31 1.52 -31.61 -14.58
CA VAL A 31 2.10 -32.26 -13.40
C VAL A 31 1.03 -32.50 -12.33
N ASP A 32 0.17 -31.50 -12.09
CA ASP A 32 -0.95 -31.63 -11.15
C ASP A 32 -1.96 -32.69 -11.64
N ALA A 33 -2.33 -32.67 -12.93
CA ALA A 33 -3.22 -33.66 -13.55
C ALA A 33 -2.66 -35.08 -13.46
N ARG A 34 -1.35 -35.25 -13.63
CA ARG A 34 -0.68 -36.54 -13.43
C ARG A 34 -0.82 -37.01 -11.98
N SER A 35 -0.65 -36.13 -11.00
CA SER A 35 -0.81 -36.49 -9.59
C SER A 35 -2.25 -36.92 -9.26
N VAL A 36 -3.25 -36.28 -9.88
CA VAL A 36 -4.68 -36.65 -9.78
C VAL A 36 -4.95 -38.03 -10.39
N SER A 37 -4.37 -38.31 -11.55
CA SER A 37 -4.45 -39.63 -12.21
C SER A 37 -3.82 -40.74 -11.35
N GLU A 38 -2.64 -40.48 -10.78
CA GLU A 38 -1.93 -41.40 -9.89
C GLU A 38 -2.75 -41.67 -8.61
N PHE A 39 -3.37 -40.65 -8.03
CA PHE A 39 -4.28 -40.79 -6.88
C PHE A 39 -5.50 -41.67 -7.21
N SER A 40 -6.02 -41.56 -8.44
CA SER A 40 -7.13 -42.37 -8.94
C SER A 40 -6.72 -43.80 -9.36
N GLY A 41 -5.44 -44.15 -9.24
CA GLY A 41 -4.90 -45.45 -9.66
C GLY A 41 -4.85 -45.66 -11.18
N LYS A 42 -5.01 -44.59 -11.97
CA LYS A 42 -5.00 -44.63 -13.44
C LYS A 42 -3.56 -44.49 -13.95
N LYS A 43 -3.22 -45.25 -15.00
CA LYS A 43 -1.90 -45.18 -15.66
C LYS A 43 -1.81 -44.12 -16.76
N GLN A 44 -2.95 -43.61 -17.22
CA GLN A 44 -3.04 -42.58 -18.25
C GLN A 44 -3.87 -41.42 -17.71
N VAL A 45 -3.45 -40.21 -18.06
CA VAL A 45 -4.13 -38.97 -17.69
C VAL A 45 -5.37 -38.80 -18.56
N ASP A 46 -6.53 -38.70 -17.94
CA ASP A 46 -7.80 -38.44 -18.63
C ASP A 46 -8.12 -36.95 -18.68
N ARG A 47 -9.07 -36.58 -19.55
CA ARG A 47 -9.62 -35.22 -19.60
C ARG A 47 -10.16 -34.74 -18.24
N SER A 48 -10.79 -35.62 -17.48
CA SER A 48 -11.31 -35.30 -16.14
C SER A 48 -10.21 -34.84 -15.19
N ASP A 49 -9.02 -35.41 -15.33
CA ASP A 49 -7.89 -35.16 -14.43
C ASP A 49 -7.27 -33.79 -14.76
N VAL A 50 -7.24 -33.43 -16.05
CA VAL A 50 -6.85 -32.10 -16.53
C VAL A 50 -7.89 -31.05 -16.13
N ASP A 51 -9.18 -31.33 -16.29
CA ASP A 51 -10.25 -30.41 -15.88
C ASP A 51 -10.21 -30.12 -14.37
N LEU A 52 -9.86 -31.12 -13.55
CA LEU A 52 -9.66 -30.92 -12.12
C LEU A 52 -8.40 -30.08 -11.83
N ALA A 53 -7.28 -30.39 -12.48
CA ALA A 53 -6.03 -29.67 -12.34
C ALA A 53 -6.16 -28.19 -12.73
N ILE A 54 -6.94 -27.88 -13.77
CA ILE A 54 -7.24 -26.50 -14.17
C ILE A 54 -8.02 -25.77 -13.08
N LYS A 55 -9.01 -26.42 -12.45
CA LYS A 55 -9.78 -25.81 -11.36
C LYS A 55 -8.90 -25.51 -10.14
N THR A 56 -8.07 -26.46 -9.71
CA THR A 56 -7.12 -26.22 -8.61
C THR A 56 -6.07 -25.19 -8.95
N PHE A 57 -5.63 -25.12 -10.21
CA PHE A 57 -4.74 -24.07 -10.69
C PHE A 57 -5.40 -22.68 -10.64
N ASP A 58 -6.65 -22.58 -11.11
CA ASP A 58 -7.45 -21.36 -11.11
C ASP A 58 -7.73 -20.88 -9.67
N GLU A 59 -8.07 -21.77 -8.75
CA GLU A 59 -8.24 -21.42 -7.33
C GLU A 59 -6.97 -20.82 -6.70
N LYS A 60 -5.78 -21.21 -7.17
CA LYS A 60 -4.50 -20.68 -6.66
C LYS A 60 -4.08 -19.36 -7.33
N HIS A 61 -4.41 -19.17 -8.60
CA HIS A 61 -3.86 -18.09 -9.43
C HIS A 61 -4.90 -17.06 -9.88
N SER A 62 -6.18 -17.38 -9.78
CA SER A 62 -7.26 -16.46 -10.12
C SER A 62 -7.24 -15.30 -9.14
N ASN A 63 -7.00 -14.12 -9.69
CA ASN A 63 -7.25 -12.85 -9.03
C ASN A 63 -8.68 -12.42 -9.34
N ASP A 64 -9.65 -13.31 -9.11
CA ASP A 64 -11.04 -12.96 -9.29
C ASP A 64 -11.38 -11.82 -8.33
N ARG A 65 -11.91 -10.75 -8.90
CA ARG A 65 -12.39 -9.62 -8.11
C ARG A 65 -13.44 -10.18 -7.14
N PRO A 66 -13.28 -9.97 -5.82
CA PRO A 66 -14.27 -10.46 -4.87
C PRO A 66 -15.66 -9.93 -5.23
N PRO A 67 -16.73 -10.74 -5.03
CA PRO A 67 -18.08 -10.34 -5.41
C PRO A 67 -18.44 -8.96 -4.84
N LYS A 68 -19.09 -8.12 -5.66
CA LYS A 68 -19.48 -6.76 -5.25
C LYS A 68 -20.28 -6.75 -3.95
N ALA A 69 -21.15 -7.74 -3.75
CA ALA A 69 -21.95 -7.89 -2.54
C ALA A 69 -21.07 -7.98 -1.28
N PHE A 70 -20.01 -8.81 -1.33
CA PHE A 70 -19.06 -8.97 -0.24
C PHE A 70 -18.30 -7.67 0.07
N VAL A 71 -17.82 -6.97 -0.96
CA VAL A 71 -17.15 -5.67 -0.79
C VAL A 71 -18.11 -4.62 -0.22
N SER A 72 -19.37 -4.64 -0.64
CA SER A 72 -20.40 -3.70 -0.17
C SER A 72 -20.77 -3.95 1.30
N GLU A 73 -20.86 -5.21 1.72
CA GLU A 73 -21.09 -5.58 3.11
C GLU A 73 -19.93 -5.12 4.01
N LEU A 74 -18.69 -5.41 3.60
CA LEU A 74 -17.50 -4.94 4.31
C LEU A 74 -17.42 -3.40 4.37
N ALA A 75 -17.81 -2.73 3.29
CA ALA A 75 -17.88 -1.27 3.26
C ALA A 75 -18.92 -0.75 4.25
N ALA A 76 -20.11 -1.36 4.33
CA ALA A 76 -21.14 -0.97 5.30
C ALA A 76 -20.65 -1.16 6.74
N GLU A 77 -19.98 -2.28 7.04
CA GLU A 77 -19.40 -2.55 8.36
C GLU A 77 -18.36 -1.48 8.75
N LYS A 78 -17.44 -1.14 7.84
CA LYS A 78 -16.40 -0.14 8.11
C LYS A 78 -16.94 1.29 8.16
N ASN A 79 -17.91 1.62 7.30
CA ASN A 79 -18.53 2.93 7.25
C ASN A 79 -19.49 3.19 8.43
N ALA A 80 -19.88 2.16 9.18
CA ALA A 80 -20.67 2.32 10.40
C ALA A 80 -19.90 3.05 11.52
N GLN A 81 -18.56 3.05 11.48
CA GLN A 81 -17.76 3.80 12.45
C GLN A 81 -17.73 5.29 12.08
N PRO A 82 -18.16 6.20 12.96
CA PRO A 82 -18.12 7.63 12.68
C PRO A 82 -16.67 8.10 12.53
N LEU A 83 -16.48 9.11 11.67
CA LEU A 83 -15.18 9.72 11.47
C LEU A 83 -14.66 10.34 12.78
N HIS A 84 -13.34 10.30 12.98
CA HIS A 84 -12.72 10.95 14.12
C HIS A 84 -12.92 12.48 14.04
N PRO A 85 -13.11 13.17 15.18
CA PRO A 85 -13.31 14.60 15.18
C PRO A 85 -12.06 15.34 14.66
N ILE A 86 -12.28 16.25 13.71
CA ILE A 86 -11.23 17.07 13.11
C ILE A 86 -10.93 18.25 14.06
N ARG A 87 -9.66 18.45 14.43
CA ARG A 87 -9.23 19.63 15.21
C ARG A 87 -9.03 20.83 14.27
N GLN A 88 -9.34 22.04 14.73
CA GLN A 88 -9.22 23.29 13.96
C GLN A 88 -7.78 23.76 13.69
N ASN A 89 -6.77 22.96 14.05
CA ASN A 89 -5.38 23.29 13.76
C ASN A 89 -5.08 22.94 12.30
N TYR A 90 -4.61 23.91 11.53
CA TYR A 90 -4.18 23.72 10.16
C TYR A 90 -2.91 22.86 10.11
N GLY A 91 -2.93 21.73 9.37
CA GLY A 91 -1.73 20.92 9.13
C GLY A 91 -1.98 19.41 8.98
N LEU A 92 -0.92 18.67 8.63
CA LEU A 92 -0.92 17.21 8.56
C LEU A 92 -0.89 16.63 9.99
N ARG A 93 -1.83 15.74 10.30
CA ARG A 93 -1.83 15.00 11.57
C ARG A 93 -1.03 13.72 11.42
N LEU A 94 0.19 13.72 11.93
CA LEU A 94 0.96 12.49 12.06
C LEU A 94 0.37 11.59 13.16
N PRO A 95 0.49 10.27 13.05
CA PRO A 95 0.36 9.35 14.18
C PRO A 95 1.30 9.73 15.33
N ASN A 96 1.15 9.12 16.50
CA ASN A 96 2.11 9.32 17.59
C ASN A 96 3.52 8.96 17.10
N ASP A 97 4.57 9.59 17.66
CA ASP A 97 5.96 9.45 17.20
C ASP A 97 6.41 7.98 17.11
N ARG A 98 5.93 7.14 18.03
CA ARG A 98 6.17 5.68 18.04
C ARG A 98 5.59 4.91 16.85
N PHE A 99 4.60 5.47 16.17
CA PHE A 99 3.99 4.93 14.96
C PHE A 99 4.49 5.66 13.70
N CYS A 100 5.42 6.60 13.85
CA CYS A 100 6.09 7.25 12.75
C CYS A 100 7.45 6.57 12.51
N GLN A 101 7.79 6.31 11.24
CA GLN A 101 9.09 5.75 10.86
C GLN A 101 10.17 6.84 10.84
N LEU A 102 10.40 7.48 12.00
CA LEU A 102 11.34 8.60 12.15
C LEU A 102 12.70 8.17 12.73
N GLN A 103 12.75 6.99 13.34
CA GLN A 103 14.00 6.47 13.90
C GLN A 103 14.85 5.81 12.81
N PRO A 104 16.18 6.02 12.82
CA PRO A 104 17.08 5.30 11.92
C PRO A 104 16.97 3.79 12.20
N ASN A 105 16.53 3.03 11.20
CA ASN A 105 16.41 1.56 11.28
C ASN A 105 17.73 0.84 10.91
N TYR A 106 18.80 1.59 10.70
CA TYR A 106 20.14 1.05 10.45
C TYR A 106 21.19 2.02 10.98
N ILE A 107 22.29 1.48 11.45
CA ILE A 107 23.50 2.23 11.78
C ILE A 107 24.51 1.85 10.71
N TYR A 108 24.98 2.83 9.95
CA TYR A 108 26.10 2.62 9.05
C TYR A 108 27.37 2.51 9.89
N ILE A 109 27.94 1.32 9.98
CA ILE A 109 29.30 1.13 10.48
C ILE A 109 30.20 1.35 9.27
N GLY A 110 30.73 2.57 9.13
CA GLY A 110 31.81 2.83 8.21
C GLY A 110 33.10 2.26 8.78
N ASP A 111 33.91 1.62 7.95
CA ASP A 111 35.31 1.30 8.28
C ASP A 111 36.14 2.60 8.22
N ASP A 112 35.87 3.53 9.13
CA ASP A 112 36.76 4.67 9.37
C ASP A 112 37.90 4.18 10.28
N PRO A 113 39.16 4.15 9.83
CA PRO A 113 40.29 3.68 10.64
C PRO A 113 40.62 4.57 11.85
N ASN A 114 39.83 5.62 12.11
CA ASN A 114 40.03 6.57 13.21
C ASN A 114 38.90 6.57 14.27
N ASN A 115 37.90 5.68 14.17
CA ASN A 115 36.81 5.61 15.17
C ASN A 115 36.94 4.37 16.07
N GLU A 116 38.10 4.22 16.71
CA GLU A 116 38.27 3.31 17.83
C GLU A 116 37.69 3.97 19.10
N GLY A 117 36.37 3.90 19.28
CA GLY A 117 35.79 4.54 20.46
C GLY A 117 34.28 4.48 20.61
N GLN A 118 33.67 3.30 20.47
CA GLN A 118 32.53 2.79 21.25
C GLN A 118 31.77 1.70 20.46
N ALA A 119 32.39 0.53 20.35
CA ALA A 119 31.66 -0.70 20.07
C ALA A 119 30.86 -1.07 21.32
N VAL A 120 29.58 -0.69 21.38
CA VAL A 120 28.64 -1.24 22.37
C VAL A 120 28.25 -2.63 21.87
N HIS A 121 28.95 -3.65 22.37
CA HIS A 121 28.52 -5.05 22.32
C HIS A 121 27.10 -5.15 22.91
N THR A 122 26.10 -5.27 22.05
CA THR A 122 24.76 -5.71 22.47
C THR A 122 24.69 -7.21 22.21
N GLU A 123 25.13 -8.00 23.18
CA GLU A 123 24.76 -9.42 23.24
C GLU A 123 23.25 -9.53 23.38
N GLU A 124 22.61 -10.29 22.50
CA GLU A 124 21.21 -10.68 22.62
C GLU A 124 21.02 -11.50 23.91
N ARG A 125 20.47 -10.86 24.95
CA ARG A 125 19.91 -11.56 26.11
C ARG A 125 18.39 -11.66 25.94
N PRO A 126 17.79 -12.85 26.19
CA PRO A 126 16.34 -12.98 26.15
C PRO A 126 15.69 -12.04 27.17
N ARG A 127 14.71 -11.26 26.70
CA ARG A 127 14.04 -10.19 27.44
C ARG A 127 13.43 -10.73 28.74
N GLN A 128 14.01 -10.39 29.88
CA GLN A 128 13.32 -10.45 31.16
C GLN A 128 12.51 -9.18 31.39
N ILE A 129 11.24 -9.37 31.70
CA ILE A 129 10.26 -8.35 32.04
C ILE A 129 10.71 -7.72 33.37
N GLY A 130 11.30 -6.53 33.31
CA GLY A 130 11.74 -5.80 34.49
C GLY A 130 11.90 -4.31 34.17
N SER A 131 11.19 -3.48 34.93
CA SER A 131 11.13 -2.02 34.77
C SER A 131 12.48 -1.36 35.03
N SER A 132 13.14 -0.90 33.96
CA SER A 132 14.37 -0.11 34.04
C SER A 132 14.10 1.28 33.49
N LYS A 133 14.35 2.29 34.34
CA LYS A 133 13.99 3.70 34.16
C LYS A 133 14.68 4.30 32.94
N PHE A 134 13.94 5.09 32.16
CA PHE A 134 14.45 5.89 31.06
C PHE A 134 15.43 6.95 31.58
N ASN A 135 16.68 6.94 31.12
CA ASN A 135 17.56 8.09 31.18
C ASN A 135 17.35 8.94 29.93
N ALA A 136 16.76 10.12 30.10
CA ALA A 136 16.61 11.11 29.05
C ALA A 136 17.97 11.72 28.72
N ILE A 137 18.37 11.68 27.45
CA ILE A 137 19.48 12.49 26.93
C ILE A 137 18.91 13.89 26.71
N ASN A 138 19.05 14.74 27.73
CA ASN A 138 18.59 16.13 27.74
C ASN A 138 19.60 17.03 27.01
N ASN A 139 19.46 17.18 25.69
CA ASN A 139 20.09 18.28 24.94
C ASN A 139 19.15 18.84 23.86
N PHE A 140 17.87 19.01 24.20
CA PHE A 140 16.93 19.78 23.38
C PHE A 140 16.96 21.23 23.86
N ASP A 141 17.66 22.11 23.15
CA ASP A 141 17.67 23.55 23.43
C ASP A 141 16.55 24.25 22.62
N PRO A 142 15.45 24.68 23.25
CA PRO A 142 14.31 25.28 22.56
C PRO A 142 14.62 26.65 21.93
N GLU A 143 15.65 27.38 22.38
CA GLU A 143 16.02 28.65 21.76
C GLU A 143 16.63 28.48 20.37
N SER A 144 17.42 27.43 20.16
CA SER A 144 18.00 27.11 18.86
C SER A 144 16.92 26.80 17.80
N VAL A 145 15.81 26.19 18.21
CA VAL A 145 14.67 25.92 17.33
C VAL A 145 13.86 27.19 17.04
N SER A 146 13.69 28.06 18.05
CA SER A 146 12.99 29.34 17.88
C SER A 146 13.74 30.29 16.94
N ASN A 147 15.07 30.35 17.04
CA ASN A 147 15.89 31.18 16.18
C ASN A 147 15.87 30.72 14.72
N LEU A 148 15.79 29.40 14.47
CA LEU A 148 15.64 28.84 13.13
C LEU A 148 14.26 29.15 12.51
N LEU A 149 13.22 29.25 13.33
CA LEU A 149 11.86 29.54 12.87
C LEU A 149 11.58 31.04 12.70
N MET A 150 12.32 31.91 13.39
CA MET A 150 12.11 33.36 13.39
C MET A 150 12.95 34.14 12.36
N THR A 151 13.88 33.49 11.65
CA THR A 151 14.63 34.12 10.55
C THR A 151 13.81 34.15 9.25
N ASP A 152 12.73 34.93 9.24
CA ASP A 152 12.08 35.42 8.02
C ASP A 152 11.34 36.72 8.33
N LYS A 153 12.12 37.80 8.54
CA LYS A 153 11.57 39.17 8.68
C LYS A 153 11.80 40.07 7.46
N ASN A 154 12.28 39.54 6.33
CA ASN A 154 12.54 40.33 5.11
C ASN A 154 12.01 39.70 3.81
N ALA A 155 10.81 39.11 3.82
CA ALA A 155 10.09 38.74 2.60
C ALA A 155 8.75 39.49 2.47
N THR A 156 8.81 40.83 2.51
CA THR A 156 7.72 41.70 2.09
C THR A 156 7.62 41.65 0.55
N GLN A 157 6.39 41.43 0.03
CA GLN A 157 5.95 41.50 -1.39
C GLN A 157 5.94 40.19 -2.20
N ARG A 158 5.02 39.26 -1.88
CA ARG A 158 4.28 38.54 -2.94
C ARG A 158 2.79 38.54 -2.63
N LYS A 159 2.12 39.63 -3.01
CA LYS A 159 0.65 39.72 -3.04
C LYS A 159 0.12 38.65 -4.01
N ARG A 160 -0.73 37.74 -3.54
CA ARG A 160 -1.57 36.90 -4.41
C ARG A 160 -2.85 37.68 -4.71
N PRO A 161 -3.28 37.84 -5.97
CA PRO A 161 -4.55 38.47 -6.28
C PRO A 161 -5.64 37.40 -6.27
N TYR A 162 -6.57 37.47 -5.33
CA TYR A 162 -7.93 37.00 -5.57
C TYR A 162 -8.89 38.08 -5.08
N THR A 163 -9.63 38.62 -6.04
CA THR A 163 -10.72 39.58 -5.87
C THR A 163 -11.89 38.89 -5.19
N ASN A 164 -12.43 39.51 -4.16
CA ASN A 164 -13.69 39.09 -3.53
C ASN A 164 -14.83 39.29 -4.53
N GLY A 165 -15.41 38.18 -5.01
CA GLY A 165 -16.68 38.17 -5.74
C GLY A 165 -17.82 38.06 -4.74
N GLU A 166 -18.76 38.98 -4.87
CA GLU A 166 -19.90 39.21 -3.99
C GLU A 166 -20.88 38.03 -4.00
N MET A 167 -21.45 37.73 -2.82
CA MET A 167 -22.68 36.94 -2.72
C MET A 167 -23.81 37.69 -3.43
N GLN A 168 -24.40 37.10 -4.47
CA GLN A 168 -25.77 37.38 -4.85
C GLN A 168 -26.54 36.06 -4.98
N LYS A 169 -27.66 36.02 -4.23
CA LYS A 169 -28.57 34.91 -4.03
C LYS A 169 -29.13 34.41 -5.36
N HIS A 170 -29.15 33.09 -5.55
CA HIS A 170 -30.05 32.46 -6.52
C HIS A 170 -31.11 31.68 -5.73
N THR A 171 -32.34 32.20 -5.76
CA THR A 171 -33.55 31.53 -5.34
C THR A 171 -33.82 30.41 -6.34
N GLN A 172 -33.84 29.16 -5.90
CA GLN A 172 -34.36 28.05 -6.69
C GLN A 172 -35.84 27.90 -6.34
N GLU A 173 -36.70 28.24 -7.31
CA GLU A 173 -38.11 27.84 -7.31
C GLU A 173 -38.19 26.35 -7.67
N GLU A 174 -39.02 25.62 -6.91
CA GLU A 174 -39.34 24.22 -7.11
C GLU A 174 -40.43 24.11 -8.19
N ASP A 175 -40.09 23.54 -9.35
CA ASP A 175 -41.08 23.04 -10.30
C ASP A 175 -41.01 21.51 -10.33
N TYR A 176 -42.00 20.90 -9.68
CA TYR A 176 -42.34 19.48 -9.82
C TYR A 176 -43.17 19.32 -11.10
N ASP A 177 -42.58 18.75 -12.15
CA ASP A 177 -43.34 18.21 -13.28
C ASP A 177 -43.31 16.68 -13.20
N ASP A 178 -44.43 16.14 -12.73
CA ASP A 178 -44.86 14.77 -12.90
C ASP A 178 -45.23 14.55 -14.38
N GLU A 179 -44.52 13.68 -15.11
CA GLU A 179 -45.08 13.10 -16.33
C GLU A 179 -44.74 11.61 -16.44
N TYR A 180 -45.81 10.81 -16.36
CA TYR A 180 -45.87 9.37 -16.60
C TYR A 180 -46.00 9.12 -18.10
N ASP A 181 -45.14 8.29 -18.68
CA ASP A 181 -45.48 7.22 -19.64
C ASP A 181 -44.31 6.23 -19.78
#